data_AF-A0A534M7N4-F1
#
_entry.id   AF-A0A534M7N4-F1
#
_cell.length_a   1.000
_cell.length_b   1.000
_cell.length_c   1.000
_cell.angle_alpha   90.00
_cell.angle_beta   90.00
_cell.angle_gamma   90.00
#
_symmetry.space_group_name_H-M   'P 1'
#
loop_
_entity.id
_entity.type
_entity.pdbx_description
1 polymer ?
#
loop_
_entity_poly.entity_id
_entity_poly.type
_entity_poly.pdbx_seq_one_letter_code
_entity_poly.pdbx_strand_id
1 'polypeptide(L)'
;MQIAVGPDHVVEAVNSALGIYTKLGAFVTNTNLSSLFSSGSDPVGDPRILYDAFSGRWFVSAGAFSRGQVLVAVSKTGDPAGNWSTYQVPAAPTSSCLDQPILGVGTWNLIVSVNAYSSCTSPPYTFEGSQYWVLNKTDLVDSVSNPATWASIRNTVQFSVHPVRMESPSPIQYMVSTLWDPANPVSVILQSFTVTGSPPGTVQVTVSDHQMAATAQLPPPAPQRGSFYNLDTGDFRIVDALWSRGLLWLSFNDQCRTTFSRTACARLIELDTGADAIVQDFWVSSSLRDYFYPALALDGYGNLAVVVGVSSSNDYPGLLVTGRLRDDPHGEFQPPVPVKAGSGAEESSCSSSSNRCRYGDYFGASPDPTDPTRVWLAGQFARGTSAGWGTYILPARIKAMLTVNYTVDSGAPSPNGPMLHYVRNGTAVAAQVGPTHATFLADPGTSWQIDSSFMSSSGDARYLVRAADEENLHGVANRSIVLSVAYQLEYPVSVDVTSGGSVAYASNSTTGIVESGKNGTFFVFPGNVVTLTARPSSLLYVFAGWSGDLTGSAASQSVTVGGSQSIVARFAPNWAFMAAMGTVGAMAGATLAVVLRRRRRKGKLAAAEPGTPPSPPPAGPFT
;
A
#
# COMPACT_ATOMS: atom_id res chain seq x y z
N MET A 1 -9.76 -12.99 -23.63
CA MET A 1 -9.21 -11.68 -24.03
C MET A 1 -7.83 -11.55 -23.45
N GLN A 2 -6.93 -10.79 -24.08
CA GLN A 2 -5.63 -10.48 -23.51
C GLN A 2 -5.27 -9.02 -23.75
N ILE A 3 -4.36 -8.48 -22.94
CA ILE A 3 -3.73 -7.19 -23.18
C ILE A 3 -2.22 -7.30 -23.17
N ALA A 4 -1.58 -6.40 -23.90
CA ALA A 4 -0.17 -6.08 -23.80
C ALA A 4 0.01 -4.56 -23.79
N VAL A 5 1.06 -4.09 -23.11
CA VAL A 5 1.34 -2.65 -23.00
C VAL A 5 2.76 -2.35 -23.41
N GLY A 6 2.88 -1.45 -24.39
CA GLY A 6 4.14 -0.89 -24.87
C GLY A 6 4.39 0.51 -24.29
N PRO A 7 5.38 1.25 -24.80
CA PRO A 7 5.68 2.59 -24.32
C PRO A 7 4.53 3.57 -24.51
N ASP A 8 3.89 3.54 -25.68
CA ASP A 8 2.88 4.54 -26.07
C ASP A 8 1.45 3.98 -26.17
N HIS A 9 1.33 2.66 -26.36
CA HIS A 9 0.08 2.00 -26.70
C HIS A 9 -0.29 0.88 -25.73
N VAL A 10 -1.60 0.65 -25.62
CA VAL A 10 -2.22 -0.54 -25.03
C VAL A 10 -2.90 -1.29 -26.16
N VAL A 11 -2.60 -2.58 -26.31
CA VAL A 11 -3.20 -3.43 -27.33
C VAL A 11 -4.03 -4.51 -26.65
N GLU A 12 -5.30 -4.55 -27.02
CA GLU A 12 -6.27 -5.57 -26.62
C GLU A 12 -6.37 -6.62 -27.74
N ALA A 13 -6.40 -7.89 -27.36
CA ALA A 13 -6.70 -9.00 -28.25
C ALA A 13 -7.99 -9.71 -27.80
N VAL A 14 -8.97 -9.78 -28.69
CA VAL A 14 -10.21 -10.55 -28.54
C VAL A 14 -10.34 -11.55 -29.68
N ASN A 15 -11.21 -12.55 -29.55
CA ASN A 15 -11.28 -13.69 -30.48
C ASN A 15 -11.39 -13.35 -31.98
N SER A 16 -11.73 -12.12 -32.36
CA SER A 16 -11.81 -11.69 -33.75
C SER A 16 -10.80 -10.63 -34.18
N ALA A 17 -10.23 -9.84 -33.25
CA ALA A 17 -9.48 -8.64 -33.60
C ALA A 17 -8.49 -8.19 -32.53
N LEU A 18 -7.54 -7.35 -32.96
CA LEU A 18 -6.71 -6.51 -32.11
C LEU A 18 -7.27 -5.09 -32.08
N GLY A 19 -7.42 -4.51 -30.88
CA GLY A 19 -7.75 -3.10 -30.67
C GLY A 19 -6.56 -2.34 -30.11
N ILE A 20 -6.20 -1.21 -30.72
CA ILE A 20 -5.05 -0.39 -30.32
C ILE A 20 -5.54 0.93 -29.75
N TYR A 21 -5.06 1.26 -28.56
CA TYR A 21 -5.42 2.46 -27.82
C TYR A 21 -4.16 3.17 -27.33
N THR A 22 -4.24 4.48 -27.17
CA THR A 22 -3.25 5.23 -26.39
C THR A 22 -3.36 4.86 -24.90
N LYS A 23 -2.30 5.11 -24.12
CA LYS A 23 -2.35 4.95 -22.65
C LYS A 23 -3.36 5.87 -21.93
N LEU A 24 -3.88 6.89 -22.61
CA LEU A 24 -4.96 7.73 -22.08
C LEU A 24 -6.36 7.22 -22.44
N GLY A 25 -6.46 6.10 -23.17
CA GLY A 25 -7.72 5.45 -23.54
C GLY A 25 -8.32 5.90 -24.87
N ALA A 26 -7.66 6.79 -25.61
CA ALA A 26 -8.12 7.14 -26.96
C ALA A 26 -7.89 5.98 -27.94
N PHE A 27 -8.92 5.62 -28.70
CA PHE A 27 -8.84 4.62 -29.77
C PHE A 27 -7.92 5.10 -30.90
N VAL A 28 -7.02 4.24 -31.36
CA VAL A 28 -6.11 4.50 -32.47
C VAL A 28 -6.61 3.78 -33.72
N THR A 29 -6.68 2.45 -33.67
CA THR A 29 -7.14 1.61 -34.78
C THR A 29 -7.50 0.21 -34.28
N ASN A 30 -8.12 -0.60 -35.15
CA ASN A 30 -8.29 -2.03 -34.94
C ASN A 30 -7.86 -2.82 -36.18
N THR A 31 -7.58 -4.10 -36.00
CA THR A 31 -7.24 -5.01 -37.11
C THR A 31 -7.83 -6.38 -36.81
N ASN A 32 -8.68 -6.87 -37.72
CA ASN A 32 -9.22 -8.23 -37.63
C ASN A 32 -8.08 -9.24 -37.75
N LEU A 33 -8.12 -10.32 -36.95
CA LEU A 33 -7.09 -11.36 -36.98
C LEU A 33 -6.97 -12.00 -38.37
N SER A 34 -8.09 -12.22 -39.05
CA SER A 34 -8.08 -12.78 -40.42
C SER A 34 -7.37 -11.87 -41.43
N SER A 35 -7.45 -10.55 -41.25
CA SER A 35 -6.74 -9.57 -42.07
C SER A 35 -5.26 -9.51 -41.71
N LEU A 36 -4.92 -9.49 -40.41
CA LEU A 36 -3.54 -9.51 -39.92
C LEU A 36 -2.77 -10.71 -40.49
N PHE A 37 -3.37 -11.89 -40.41
CA PHE A 37 -2.73 -13.15 -40.82
C PHE A 37 -2.97 -13.54 -42.28
N SER A 38 -3.73 -12.76 -43.05
CA SER A 38 -4.14 -13.11 -44.41
C SER A 38 -4.74 -14.52 -44.50
N SER A 39 -5.61 -14.90 -43.55
CA SER A 39 -6.13 -16.27 -43.42
C SER A 39 -7.29 -16.61 -44.36
N GLY A 40 -7.76 -15.65 -45.16
CA GLY A 40 -8.93 -15.82 -46.02
C GLY A 40 -10.19 -16.08 -45.21
N SER A 41 -10.92 -17.15 -45.54
CA SER A 41 -12.15 -17.56 -44.86
C SER A 41 -11.91 -18.45 -43.63
N ASP A 42 -10.66 -18.78 -43.31
CA ASP A 42 -10.34 -19.60 -42.15
C ASP A 42 -10.61 -18.81 -40.86
N PRO A 43 -11.50 -19.30 -39.97
CA PRO A 43 -11.74 -18.68 -38.68
C PRO A 43 -10.44 -18.67 -37.87
N VAL A 44 -10.03 -17.46 -37.49
CA VAL A 44 -8.88 -17.22 -36.63
C VAL A 44 -9.37 -16.74 -35.27
N GLY A 45 -8.89 -17.36 -34.20
CA GLY A 45 -9.30 -17.03 -32.85
C GLY A 45 -8.26 -17.37 -31.79
N ASP A 46 -8.70 -17.27 -30.55
CA ASP A 46 -7.91 -17.46 -29.33
C ASP A 46 -6.57 -16.72 -29.33
N PRO A 47 -6.56 -15.41 -29.61
CA PRO A 47 -5.31 -14.70 -29.73
C PRO A 47 -4.64 -14.54 -28.38
N ARG A 48 -3.32 -14.73 -28.36
CA ARG A 48 -2.47 -14.22 -27.29
C ARG A 48 -1.59 -13.09 -27.79
N ILE A 49 -1.37 -12.06 -26.99
CA ILE A 49 -0.51 -10.90 -27.29
C ILE A 49 0.43 -10.57 -26.13
N LEU A 50 1.71 -10.33 -26.44
CA LEU A 50 2.72 -9.87 -25.50
C LEU A 50 3.55 -8.73 -26.10
N TYR A 51 3.96 -7.77 -25.27
CA TYR A 51 4.97 -6.77 -25.61
C TYR A 51 6.27 -7.14 -24.91
N ASP A 52 7.34 -7.26 -25.68
CA ASP A 52 8.68 -7.55 -25.17
C ASP A 52 9.51 -6.27 -25.13
N ALA A 53 9.74 -5.76 -23.92
CA ALA A 53 10.49 -4.52 -23.73
C ALA A 53 11.97 -4.62 -24.18
N PHE A 54 12.53 -5.83 -24.26
CA PHE A 54 13.92 -6.04 -24.66
C PHE A 54 14.14 -5.91 -26.17
N SER A 55 13.25 -6.45 -27.00
CA SER A 55 13.28 -6.25 -28.46
C SER A 55 12.48 -5.03 -28.92
N GLY A 56 11.63 -4.48 -28.06
CA GLY A 56 10.70 -3.42 -28.40
C GLY A 56 9.71 -3.86 -29.48
N ARG A 57 9.21 -5.09 -29.38
CA ARG A 57 8.29 -5.71 -30.36
C ARG A 57 7.07 -6.32 -29.70
N TRP A 58 6.00 -6.37 -30.48
CA TRP A 58 4.75 -7.02 -30.13
C TRP A 58 4.69 -8.40 -30.79
N PHE A 59 4.28 -9.40 -30.03
CA PHE A 59 4.16 -10.79 -30.47
C PHE A 59 2.71 -11.23 -30.29
N VAL A 60 2.13 -11.84 -31.32
CA VAL A 60 0.77 -12.38 -31.31
C VAL A 60 0.80 -13.84 -31.73
N SER A 61 0.08 -14.72 -31.03
CA SER A 61 -0.28 -16.05 -31.54
C SER A 61 -1.79 -16.15 -31.72
N ALA A 62 -2.25 -16.92 -32.70
CA ALA A 62 -3.67 -17.23 -32.89
C ALA A 62 -3.85 -18.58 -33.61
N GLY A 63 -5.00 -19.23 -33.39
CA GLY A 63 -5.34 -20.50 -34.00
C GLY A 63 -6.07 -20.27 -35.32
N ALA A 64 -5.70 -21.00 -36.37
CA ALA A 64 -6.41 -21.08 -37.65
C ALA A 64 -7.11 -22.44 -37.73
N PHE A 65 -8.40 -22.46 -37.40
CA PHE A 65 -9.07 -23.68 -36.98
C PHE A 65 -9.46 -24.63 -38.12
N SER A 66 -9.72 -24.12 -39.34
CA SER A 66 -10.05 -25.00 -40.48
C SER A 66 -8.82 -25.73 -41.03
N ARG A 67 -7.64 -25.15 -40.84
CA ARG A 67 -6.37 -25.72 -41.33
C ARG A 67 -5.58 -26.47 -40.24
N GLY A 68 -6.04 -26.46 -38.99
CA GLY A 68 -5.28 -27.05 -37.88
C GLY A 68 -3.91 -26.40 -37.70
N GLN A 69 -3.85 -25.06 -37.80
CA GLN A 69 -2.61 -24.31 -37.94
C GLN A 69 -2.47 -23.28 -36.82
N VAL A 70 -1.27 -23.10 -36.28
CA VAL A 70 -0.95 -21.96 -35.41
C VAL A 70 -0.26 -20.87 -36.22
N LEU A 71 -0.69 -19.64 -35.98
CA LEU A 71 -0.20 -18.43 -36.62
C LEU A 71 0.52 -17.57 -35.58
N VAL A 72 1.66 -16.99 -35.97
CA VAL A 72 2.44 -16.06 -35.14
C VAL A 72 2.66 -14.76 -35.92
N ALA A 73 2.44 -13.61 -35.29
CA ALA A 73 2.76 -12.31 -35.87
C ALA A 73 3.73 -11.55 -34.96
N VAL A 74 4.68 -10.86 -35.57
CA VAL A 74 5.63 -9.98 -34.87
C VAL A 74 5.60 -8.60 -35.52
N SER A 75 5.41 -7.55 -34.72
CA SER A 75 5.45 -6.18 -35.24
C SER A 75 6.82 -5.90 -35.86
N LYS A 76 6.89 -5.10 -36.94
CA LYS A 76 8.19 -4.72 -37.53
C LYS A 76 8.91 -3.64 -36.73
N THR A 77 8.15 -2.86 -35.96
CA THR A 77 8.66 -1.77 -35.11
C THR A 77 8.02 -1.83 -33.72
N GLY A 78 8.31 -0.84 -32.87
CA GLY A 78 7.62 -0.66 -31.58
C GLY A 78 6.20 -0.11 -31.70
N ASP A 79 5.79 0.37 -32.88
CA ASP A 79 4.42 0.81 -33.15
C ASP A 79 3.54 -0.39 -33.55
N PRO A 80 2.54 -0.79 -32.73
CA PRO A 80 1.66 -1.90 -33.04
C PRO A 80 0.70 -1.61 -34.20
N ALA A 81 0.49 -0.34 -34.57
CA ALA A 81 -0.36 0.05 -35.70
C ALA A 81 0.39 -0.05 -37.05
N GLY A 82 1.70 -0.30 -37.02
CA GLY A 82 2.53 -0.48 -38.21
C GLY A 82 2.39 -1.86 -38.85
N ASN A 83 3.35 -2.19 -39.70
CA ASN A 83 3.40 -3.49 -40.40
C ASN A 83 3.84 -4.63 -39.48
N TRP A 84 3.35 -5.84 -39.77
CA TRP A 84 3.69 -7.07 -39.06
C TRP A 84 4.32 -8.09 -40.02
N SER A 85 5.18 -8.95 -39.48
CA SER A 85 5.68 -10.16 -40.13
C SER A 85 4.90 -11.35 -39.56
N THR A 86 4.37 -12.21 -40.43
CA THR A 86 3.50 -13.34 -40.05
C THR A 86 4.12 -14.67 -40.43
N TYR A 87 3.96 -15.65 -39.55
CA TYR A 87 4.55 -16.97 -39.65
C TYR A 87 3.52 -18.05 -39.34
N GLN A 88 3.79 -19.24 -39.86
CA GLN A 88 3.06 -20.45 -39.53
C GLN A 88 3.99 -21.34 -38.70
N VAL A 89 3.54 -21.76 -37.52
CA VAL A 89 4.28 -22.75 -36.72
C VAL A 89 4.21 -24.09 -37.46
N PRO A 90 5.30 -24.85 -37.65
CA PRO A 90 5.27 -26.09 -38.42
C PRO A 90 4.14 -27.03 -37.97
N ALA A 91 3.35 -27.52 -38.94
CA ALA A 91 2.14 -28.29 -38.68
C ALA A 91 2.42 -29.56 -37.84
N ALA A 92 1.56 -29.85 -36.87
CA ALA A 92 1.52 -31.14 -36.21
C ALA A 92 0.97 -32.17 -37.22
N PRO A 93 1.68 -33.28 -37.52
CA PRO A 93 1.33 -34.18 -38.64
C PRO A 93 -0.05 -34.87 -38.58
N THR A 94 -0.84 -34.71 -37.51
CA THR A 94 -1.99 -35.59 -37.23
C THR A 94 -3.26 -34.91 -36.69
N SER A 95 -3.29 -33.61 -36.38
CA SER A 95 -4.47 -32.96 -35.76
C SER A 95 -5.14 -31.95 -36.69
N SER A 96 -6.47 -32.02 -36.81
CA SER A 96 -7.27 -31.04 -37.57
C SER A 96 -7.52 -29.73 -36.79
N CYS A 97 -7.19 -29.68 -35.50
CA CYS A 97 -7.47 -28.55 -34.62
C CYS A 97 -6.32 -28.32 -33.63
N LEU A 98 -5.77 -27.11 -33.62
CA LEU A 98 -4.78 -26.66 -32.63
C LEU A 98 -5.41 -25.52 -31.83
N ASP A 99 -6.02 -25.88 -30.71
CA ASP A 99 -6.86 -25.01 -29.88
C ASP A 99 -6.05 -24.25 -28.84
N GLN A 100 -6.50 -23.03 -28.54
CA GLN A 100 -5.91 -22.13 -27.54
C GLN A 100 -4.38 -22.01 -27.60
N PRO A 101 -3.80 -21.43 -28.68
CA PRO A 101 -2.36 -21.23 -28.74
C PRO A 101 -1.88 -20.27 -27.65
N ILE A 102 -1.07 -20.78 -26.72
CA ILE A 102 -0.54 -20.03 -25.58
C ILE A 102 0.86 -19.51 -25.92
N LEU A 103 1.14 -18.25 -25.62
CA LEU A 103 2.36 -17.55 -26.01
C LEU A 103 3.26 -17.24 -24.80
N GLY A 104 4.54 -17.60 -24.89
CA GLY A 104 5.58 -17.17 -23.98
C GLY A 104 6.75 -16.56 -24.73
N VAL A 105 7.15 -15.34 -24.38
CA VAL A 105 8.32 -14.68 -24.98
C VAL A 105 9.50 -14.76 -23.99
N GLY A 106 10.58 -15.38 -24.41
CA GLY A 106 11.84 -15.48 -23.66
C GLY A 106 12.90 -14.50 -24.15
N THR A 107 14.14 -14.66 -23.66
CA THR A 107 15.27 -13.81 -24.08
C THR A 107 15.69 -14.15 -25.51
N TRP A 108 15.79 -15.45 -25.83
CA TRP A 108 16.35 -15.95 -27.09
C TRP A 108 15.33 -16.67 -27.97
N ASN A 109 14.18 -16.99 -27.41
CA ASN A 109 13.19 -17.87 -27.98
C ASN A 109 11.78 -17.34 -27.76
N LEU A 110 10.90 -17.74 -28.67
CA LEU A 110 9.45 -17.65 -28.53
C LEU A 110 8.94 -19.07 -28.37
N ILE A 111 8.09 -19.32 -27.38
CA ILE A 111 7.42 -20.62 -27.22
C ILE A 111 5.94 -20.44 -27.47
N VAL A 112 5.39 -21.31 -28.31
CA VAL A 112 3.95 -21.43 -28.50
C VAL A 112 3.53 -22.86 -28.16
N SER A 113 2.54 -23.01 -27.30
CA SER A 113 1.92 -24.30 -27.00
C SER A 113 0.46 -24.34 -27.46
N VAL A 114 -0.10 -25.53 -27.59
CA VAL A 114 -1.49 -25.76 -28.01
C VAL A 114 -2.09 -26.97 -27.33
N ASN A 115 -3.41 -27.05 -27.40
CA ASN A 115 -4.19 -28.24 -27.09
C ASN A 115 -4.70 -28.83 -28.40
N ALA A 116 -4.20 -30.01 -28.78
CA ALA A 116 -4.56 -30.66 -30.04
C ALA A 116 -5.89 -31.40 -29.90
N TYR A 117 -6.76 -31.24 -30.89
CA TYR A 117 -8.05 -31.94 -31.01
C TYR A 117 -8.23 -32.54 -32.40
N SER A 118 -9.08 -33.56 -32.49
CA SER A 118 -9.46 -34.19 -33.77
C SER A 118 -10.26 -33.26 -34.69
N SER A 119 -10.99 -32.29 -34.13
CA SER A 119 -11.69 -31.22 -34.84
C SER A 119 -12.02 -30.06 -33.88
N CYS A 120 -12.07 -28.81 -34.38
CA CYS A 120 -12.60 -27.67 -33.61
C CYS A 120 -14.10 -27.43 -33.86
N THR A 121 -14.66 -28.01 -34.93
CA THR A 121 -15.97 -27.62 -35.48
C THR A 121 -16.96 -28.77 -35.59
N SER A 122 -16.47 -30.01 -35.62
CA SER A 122 -17.27 -31.19 -35.90
C SER A 122 -17.27 -32.14 -34.69
N PRO A 123 -18.31 -32.11 -33.85
CA PRO A 123 -18.42 -33.06 -32.74
C PRO A 123 -18.65 -34.50 -33.26
N PRO A 124 -18.18 -35.54 -32.57
CA PRO A 124 -17.43 -35.47 -31.31
C PRO A 124 -15.97 -35.06 -31.54
N TYR A 125 -15.52 -34.02 -30.84
CA TYR A 125 -14.12 -33.62 -30.77
C TYR A 125 -13.44 -34.36 -29.62
N THR A 126 -12.25 -34.89 -29.88
CA THR A 126 -11.45 -35.67 -28.92
C THR A 126 -10.14 -34.96 -28.66
N PHE A 127 -9.80 -34.77 -27.38
CA PHE A 127 -8.49 -34.26 -26.99
C PHE A 127 -7.42 -35.27 -27.40
N GLU A 128 -6.39 -34.82 -28.10
CA GLU A 128 -5.30 -35.66 -28.62
C GLU A 128 -3.97 -35.41 -27.89
N GLY A 129 -3.91 -34.38 -27.04
CA GLY A 129 -2.72 -34.04 -26.26
C GLY A 129 -2.29 -32.59 -26.36
N SER A 130 -1.31 -32.20 -25.54
CA SER A 130 -0.62 -30.92 -25.65
C SER A 130 0.66 -31.04 -26.48
N GLN A 131 1.03 -29.97 -27.18
CA GLN A 131 2.28 -29.86 -27.95
C GLN A 131 2.79 -28.42 -27.91
N TYR A 132 4.09 -28.22 -28.04
CA TYR A 132 4.69 -26.90 -28.10
C TYR A 132 5.87 -26.83 -29.07
N TRP A 133 6.19 -25.61 -29.50
CA TRP A 133 7.29 -25.29 -30.39
C TRP A 133 8.14 -24.17 -29.81
N VAL A 134 9.45 -24.29 -29.97
CA VAL A 134 10.43 -23.26 -29.64
C VAL A 134 10.90 -22.65 -30.96
N LEU A 135 10.67 -21.36 -31.15
CA LEU A 135 11.07 -20.60 -32.34
C LEU A 135 12.22 -19.66 -31.97
N ASN A 136 13.15 -19.45 -32.90
CA ASN A 136 14.22 -18.47 -32.73
C ASN A 136 13.66 -17.05 -32.72
N LYS A 137 13.86 -16.32 -31.62
CA LYS A 137 13.32 -14.96 -31.48
C LYS A 137 14.01 -13.94 -32.39
N THR A 138 15.32 -14.08 -32.60
CA THR A 138 16.09 -13.19 -33.47
C THR A 138 15.58 -13.27 -34.91
N ASP A 139 15.41 -14.49 -35.43
CA ASP A 139 14.85 -14.71 -36.78
C ASP A 139 13.48 -14.04 -36.94
N LEU A 140 12.62 -14.17 -35.92
CA LEU A 140 11.28 -13.57 -35.92
C LEU A 140 11.31 -12.03 -35.94
N VAL A 141 12.20 -11.42 -35.13
CA VAL A 141 12.38 -9.96 -35.05
C VAL A 141 13.00 -9.40 -36.33
N ASP A 142 13.95 -10.12 -36.91
CA ASP A 142 14.65 -9.73 -38.14
C ASP A 142 13.84 -10.03 -39.41
N SER A 143 12.62 -10.55 -39.26
CA SER A 143 11.72 -10.88 -40.37
C SER A 143 12.28 -11.94 -41.34
N VAL A 144 13.04 -12.90 -40.82
CA VAL A 144 13.53 -14.05 -41.58
C VAL A 144 12.36 -14.91 -42.03
N SER A 145 12.27 -15.23 -43.32
CA SER A 145 11.09 -15.89 -43.91
C SER A 145 10.78 -17.26 -43.32
N ASN A 146 11.82 -18.00 -42.90
CA ASN A 146 11.73 -19.34 -42.32
C ASN A 146 12.48 -19.37 -40.99
N PRO A 147 11.87 -18.90 -39.89
CA PRO A 147 12.53 -18.87 -38.60
C PRO A 147 12.87 -20.29 -38.14
N ALA A 148 14.07 -20.47 -37.59
CA ALA A 148 14.49 -21.76 -37.06
C ALA A 148 13.54 -22.19 -35.94
N THR A 149 13.08 -23.44 -35.99
CA THR A 149 12.06 -23.97 -35.09
C THR A 149 12.43 -25.36 -34.61
N TRP A 150 12.14 -25.63 -33.34
CA TRP A 150 12.20 -26.96 -32.72
C TRP A 150 10.80 -27.32 -32.20
N ALA A 151 10.38 -28.58 -32.37
CA ALA A 151 9.05 -29.05 -31.98
C ALA A 151 9.15 -30.11 -30.89
N SER A 152 8.26 -30.03 -29.90
CA SER A 152 8.11 -31.07 -28.89
C SER A 152 7.42 -32.30 -29.48
N ILE A 153 7.60 -33.45 -28.82
CA ILE A 153 6.70 -34.60 -28.99
C ILE A 153 5.36 -34.22 -28.35
N ARG A 154 4.25 -34.69 -28.94
CA ARG A 154 2.90 -34.53 -28.38
C ARG A 154 2.76 -35.37 -27.11
N ASN A 155 2.23 -34.77 -26.04
CA ASN A 155 1.87 -35.47 -24.81
C ASN A 155 0.36 -35.71 -24.79
N THR A 156 -0.07 -36.98 -24.90
CA THR A 156 -1.49 -37.37 -25.04
C THR A 156 -2.31 -37.29 -23.74
N VAL A 157 -1.67 -37.04 -22.59
CA VAL A 157 -2.33 -37.03 -21.27
C VAL A 157 -2.44 -35.61 -20.72
N GLN A 158 -1.36 -34.85 -20.81
CA GLN A 158 -1.21 -33.58 -20.13
C GLN A 158 -2.02 -32.45 -20.79
N PHE A 159 -2.94 -31.87 -20.03
CA PHE A 159 -3.75 -30.72 -20.43
C PHE A 159 -3.64 -29.60 -19.38
N SER A 160 -3.10 -28.42 -19.63
CA SER A 160 -2.37 -27.89 -20.78
C SER A 160 -0.93 -27.54 -20.35
N VAL A 161 -0.04 -27.28 -21.30
CA VAL A 161 1.29 -26.71 -21.03
C VAL A 161 1.22 -25.21 -21.32
N HIS A 162 1.57 -24.37 -20.34
CA HIS A 162 1.48 -22.92 -20.42
C HIS A 162 2.89 -22.31 -20.47
N PRO A 163 3.34 -21.78 -21.62
CA PRO A 163 4.58 -21.01 -21.73
C PRO A 163 4.52 -19.74 -20.89
N VAL A 164 5.58 -19.49 -20.13
CA VAL A 164 5.64 -18.37 -19.18
C VAL A 164 6.09 -17.09 -19.88
N ARG A 165 5.46 -15.95 -19.52
CA ARG A 165 5.92 -14.62 -19.90
C ARG A 165 7.16 -14.25 -19.10
N MET A 166 8.28 -13.97 -19.77
CA MET A 166 9.53 -13.58 -19.10
C MET A 166 9.60 -12.06 -18.97
N GLU A 167 9.58 -11.53 -17.74
CA GLU A 167 9.62 -10.08 -17.46
C GLU A 167 11.05 -9.58 -17.16
N SER A 168 12.03 -10.49 -17.10
CA SER A 168 13.45 -10.16 -17.00
C SER A 168 14.28 -11.13 -17.85
N PRO A 169 15.51 -10.74 -18.26
CA PRO A 169 16.34 -11.61 -19.08
C PRO A 169 16.77 -12.86 -18.32
N SER A 170 16.81 -13.99 -19.03
CA SER A 170 17.25 -15.28 -18.50
C SER A 170 17.71 -16.18 -19.65
N PRO A 171 18.77 -16.99 -19.46
CA PRO A 171 19.15 -18.03 -20.41
C PRO A 171 18.14 -19.21 -20.44
N ILE A 172 17.25 -19.28 -19.45
CA ILE A 172 16.20 -20.30 -19.32
C ILE A 172 14.85 -19.63 -19.58
N GLN A 173 14.04 -20.22 -20.47
CA GLN A 173 12.61 -19.91 -20.55
C GLN A 173 11.81 -20.99 -19.82
N TYR A 174 10.72 -20.61 -19.15
CA TYR A 174 9.92 -21.53 -18.37
C TYR A 174 8.57 -21.85 -19.04
N MET A 175 8.03 -23.01 -18.72
CA MET A 175 6.63 -23.36 -18.95
C MET A 175 6.09 -24.04 -17.69
N VAL A 176 4.77 -24.06 -17.51
CA VAL A 176 4.13 -24.68 -16.36
C VAL A 176 2.88 -25.45 -16.76
N SER A 177 2.50 -26.46 -15.97
CA SER A 177 1.27 -27.24 -16.18
C SER A 177 0.76 -27.82 -14.87
N THR A 178 -0.54 -28.01 -14.73
CA THR A 178 -1.13 -28.75 -13.60
C THR A 178 -1.12 -30.27 -13.81
N LEU A 179 -0.41 -30.76 -14.84
CA LEU A 179 -0.33 -32.19 -15.23
C LEU A 179 -1.72 -32.87 -15.25
N TRP A 180 -2.74 -32.12 -15.63
CA TRP A 180 -4.11 -32.58 -15.53
C TRP A 180 -4.45 -33.50 -16.70
N ASP A 181 -5.04 -34.66 -16.38
CA ASP A 181 -5.71 -35.54 -17.32
C ASP A 181 -7.21 -35.20 -17.32
N PRO A 182 -7.80 -34.75 -18.45
CA PRO A 182 -9.22 -34.40 -18.53
C PRO A 182 -10.20 -35.53 -18.17
N ALA A 183 -9.75 -36.79 -18.11
CA ALA A 183 -10.55 -37.90 -17.58
C ALA A 183 -10.72 -37.88 -16.04
N ASN A 184 -9.91 -37.10 -15.32
CA ASN A 184 -9.90 -37.00 -13.87
C ASN A 184 -10.35 -35.61 -13.40
N PRO A 185 -11.25 -35.43 -12.43
CA PRO A 185 -11.72 -34.10 -12.02
C PRO A 185 -10.76 -33.34 -11.10
N VAL A 186 -9.54 -33.87 -10.89
CA VAL A 186 -8.58 -33.39 -9.90
C VAL A 186 -7.13 -33.54 -10.37
N SER A 187 -6.22 -32.72 -9.82
CA SER A 187 -4.77 -32.91 -9.90
C SER A 187 -4.07 -32.48 -8.60
N VAL A 188 -2.92 -33.09 -8.31
CA VAL A 188 -2.07 -32.75 -7.14
C VAL A 188 -0.67 -32.27 -7.52
N ILE A 189 -0.32 -32.30 -8.81
CA ILE A 189 1.02 -31.98 -9.30
C ILE A 189 1.00 -30.64 -10.04
N LEU A 190 1.98 -29.80 -9.73
CA LEU A 190 2.41 -28.69 -10.55
C LEU A 190 3.71 -29.11 -11.25
N GLN A 191 3.73 -29.08 -12.57
CA GLN A 191 4.91 -29.37 -13.37
C GLN A 191 5.53 -28.07 -13.86
N SER A 192 6.84 -27.90 -13.69
CA SER A 192 7.63 -26.81 -14.26
C SER A 192 8.60 -27.34 -15.32
N PHE A 193 8.75 -26.60 -16.41
CA PHE A 193 9.67 -26.90 -17.49
C PHE A 193 10.76 -25.84 -17.53
N THR A 194 11.99 -26.26 -17.78
CA THR A 194 13.10 -25.37 -18.16
C THR A 194 13.45 -25.63 -19.61
N VAL A 195 13.52 -24.56 -20.41
CA VAL A 195 13.91 -24.60 -21.82
C VAL A 195 15.19 -23.79 -21.98
N THR A 196 16.27 -24.48 -22.34
CA THR A 196 17.58 -23.88 -22.61
C THR A 196 17.98 -24.05 -24.06
N GLY A 197 18.77 -23.10 -24.56
CA GLY A 197 19.15 -23.03 -25.97
C GLY A 197 18.05 -22.49 -26.88
N SER A 198 18.36 -22.37 -28.17
CA SER A 198 17.46 -21.83 -29.18
C SER A 198 17.81 -22.46 -30.54
N PRO A 199 16.81 -22.81 -31.37
CA PRO A 199 17.06 -23.29 -32.73
C PRO A 199 17.78 -22.22 -33.57
N PRO A 200 18.57 -22.56 -34.60
CA PRO A 200 18.86 -23.91 -35.07
C PRO A 200 19.86 -24.68 -34.20
N GLY A 201 20.36 -24.06 -33.13
CA GLY A 201 21.14 -24.75 -32.10
C GLY A 201 20.31 -25.74 -31.30
N THR A 202 20.98 -26.44 -30.39
CA THR A 202 20.34 -27.42 -29.52
C THR A 202 19.33 -26.76 -28.59
N VAL A 203 18.11 -27.30 -28.55
CA VAL A 203 17.11 -27.02 -27.52
C VAL A 203 17.11 -28.17 -26.53
N GLN A 204 17.16 -27.88 -25.24
CA GLN A 204 17.03 -28.86 -24.16
C GLN A 204 15.86 -28.48 -23.28
N VAL A 205 15.00 -29.46 -22.99
CA VAL A 205 13.85 -29.31 -22.10
C VAL A 205 14.04 -30.25 -20.91
N THR A 206 13.97 -29.72 -19.70
CA THR A 206 13.93 -30.50 -18.46
C THR A 206 12.64 -30.21 -17.71
N VAL A 207 12.12 -31.22 -17.02
CA VAL A 207 10.81 -31.20 -16.37
C VAL A 207 10.98 -31.58 -14.90
N SER A 208 10.38 -30.78 -14.01
CA SER A 208 10.32 -31.03 -12.57
C SER A 208 8.87 -31.08 -12.12
N ASP A 209 8.54 -32.04 -11.26
CA ASP A 209 7.22 -32.19 -10.65
C ASP A 209 7.24 -31.68 -9.20
N HIS A 210 6.27 -30.87 -8.86
CA HIS A 210 6.08 -30.24 -7.56
C HIS A 210 4.74 -30.67 -6.97
N GLN A 211 4.75 -31.08 -5.70
CA GLN A 211 3.52 -31.38 -4.99
C GLN A 211 2.83 -30.07 -4.59
N MET A 212 1.62 -29.83 -5.11
CA MET A 212 0.81 -28.70 -4.68
C MET A 212 0.36 -28.86 -3.22
N ALA A 213 0.21 -27.76 -2.48
CA ALA A 213 -0.19 -27.78 -1.08
C ALA A 213 -1.61 -28.35 -0.87
N ALA A 214 -2.45 -28.27 -1.91
CA ALA A 214 -3.77 -28.88 -1.95
C ALA A 214 -4.10 -29.44 -3.34
N THR A 215 -4.97 -30.46 -3.40
CA THR A 215 -5.52 -30.98 -4.66
C THR A 215 -6.33 -29.88 -5.36
N ALA A 216 -5.95 -29.55 -6.59
CA ALA A 216 -6.74 -28.74 -7.51
C ALA A 216 -7.95 -29.53 -8.00
N GLN A 217 -9.10 -28.87 -8.15
CA GLN A 217 -10.36 -29.50 -8.54
C GLN A 217 -11.12 -28.63 -9.53
N LEU A 218 -12.00 -29.24 -10.33
CA LEU A 218 -12.86 -28.49 -11.25
C LEU A 218 -13.68 -27.43 -10.49
N PRO A 219 -13.61 -26.16 -10.89
CA PRO A 219 -14.42 -25.13 -10.28
C PRO A 219 -15.90 -25.35 -10.62
N PRO A 220 -16.82 -25.02 -9.69
CA PRO A 220 -18.25 -25.05 -9.98
C PRO A 220 -18.64 -23.88 -10.91
N PRO A 221 -19.70 -24.02 -11.71
CA PRO A 221 -20.21 -22.92 -12.51
C PRO A 221 -20.83 -21.84 -11.60
N ALA A 222 -20.65 -20.57 -11.94
CA ALA A 222 -21.02 -19.45 -11.08
C ALA A 222 -22.46 -18.97 -11.36
N PRO A 223 -23.35 -18.81 -10.36
CA PRO A 223 -24.61 -18.13 -10.56
C PRO A 223 -24.40 -16.67 -10.93
N GLN A 224 -25.37 -16.09 -11.64
CA GLN A 224 -25.39 -14.67 -11.97
C GLN A 224 -26.76 -14.08 -11.65
N ARG A 225 -26.78 -12.83 -11.16
CA ARG A 225 -28.02 -12.14 -10.82
C ARG A 225 -28.98 -12.11 -12.01
N GLY A 226 -30.26 -12.40 -11.76
CA GLY A 226 -31.32 -12.24 -12.76
C GLY A 226 -31.32 -13.26 -13.90
N SER A 227 -30.55 -14.34 -13.80
CA SER A 227 -30.57 -15.46 -14.74
C SER A 227 -30.76 -16.79 -14.03
N PHE A 228 -31.30 -17.77 -14.74
CA PHE A 228 -31.31 -19.18 -14.32
C PHE A 228 -30.07 -19.94 -14.82
N TYR A 229 -29.33 -19.38 -15.78
CA TYR A 229 -28.11 -19.96 -16.30
C TYR A 229 -26.91 -19.56 -15.44
N ASN A 230 -26.02 -20.52 -15.19
CA ASN A 230 -24.75 -20.26 -14.55
C ASN A 230 -23.68 -19.92 -15.60
N LEU A 231 -22.64 -19.19 -15.19
CA LEU A 231 -21.45 -18.98 -16.00
C LEU A 231 -20.52 -20.20 -15.93
N ASP A 232 -19.93 -20.51 -17.08
CA ASP A 232 -18.74 -21.35 -17.14
C ASP A 232 -17.55 -20.62 -16.52
N THR A 233 -17.00 -21.19 -15.44
CA THR A 233 -15.84 -20.65 -14.71
C THR A 233 -14.53 -21.30 -15.16
N GLY A 234 -14.59 -22.14 -16.20
CA GLY A 234 -13.46 -22.84 -16.78
C GLY A 234 -13.05 -24.08 -15.98
N ASP A 235 -11.76 -24.36 -16.01
CA ASP A 235 -11.11 -25.48 -15.35
C ASP A 235 -9.80 -25.00 -14.68
N PHE A 236 -9.02 -25.95 -14.16
CA PHE A 236 -7.77 -25.67 -13.44
C PHE A 236 -6.52 -25.79 -14.33
N ARG A 237 -6.66 -25.59 -15.65
CA ARG A 237 -5.49 -25.29 -16.49
C ARG A 237 -4.94 -23.92 -16.10
N ILE A 238 -3.62 -23.78 -16.21
CA ILE A 238 -2.95 -22.51 -15.98
C ILE A 238 -3.40 -21.52 -17.05
N VAL A 239 -3.99 -20.40 -16.62
CA VAL A 239 -4.57 -19.38 -17.51
C VAL A 239 -3.65 -18.18 -17.73
N ASP A 240 -2.73 -17.93 -16.78
CA ASP A 240 -1.70 -16.91 -16.86
C ASP A 240 -0.48 -17.28 -16.00
N ALA A 241 0.72 -16.96 -16.47
CA ALA A 241 1.96 -17.15 -15.75
C ALA A 241 3.06 -16.18 -16.21
N LEU A 242 3.84 -15.69 -15.25
CA LEU A 242 5.01 -14.83 -15.48
C LEU A 242 6.23 -15.32 -14.71
N TRP A 243 7.41 -14.94 -15.16
CA TRP A 243 8.66 -15.10 -14.43
C TRP A 243 9.42 -13.79 -14.36
N SER A 244 9.94 -13.46 -13.17
CA SER A 244 10.77 -12.28 -12.94
C SER A 244 11.83 -12.57 -11.87
N ARG A 245 13.10 -12.36 -12.21
CA ARG A 245 14.24 -12.34 -11.28
C ARG A 245 14.30 -13.55 -10.33
N GLY A 246 14.06 -14.76 -10.85
CA GLY A 246 14.13 -16.01 -10.09
C GLY A 246 12.79 -16.52 -9.55
N LEU A 247 11.73 -15.71 -9.59
CA LEU A 247 10.40 -16.08 -9.11
C LEU A 247 9.44 -16.29 -10.29
N LEU A 248 8.75 -17.43 -10.26
CA LEU A 248 7.69 -17.78 -11.20
C LEU A 248 6.34 -17.65 -10.51
N TRP A 249 5.44 -16.83 -11.04
CA TRP A 249 4.07 -16.70 -10.59
C TRP A 249 3.12 -17.30 -11.62
N LEU A 250 2.13 -18.07 -11.16
CA LEU A 250 1.09 -18.64 -12.02
C LEU A 250 -0.28 -18.57 -11.35
N SER A 251 -1.33 -18.56 -12.18
CA SER A 251 -2.71 -18.59 -11.71
C SER A 251 -3.63 -19.48 -12.54
N PHE A 252 -4.62 -20.07 -11.87
CA PHE A 252 -5.65 -20.92 -12.46
C PHE A 252 -6.96 -20.87 -11.64
N ASN A 253 -8.06 -21.36 -12.22
CA ASN A 253 -9.31 -21.50 -11.49
C ASN A 253 -9.28 -22.76 -10.62
N ASP A 254 -9.90 -22.73 -9.45
CA ASP A 254 -10.01 -23.89 -8.56
C ASP A 254 -11.35 -23.86 -7.82
N GLN A 255 -11.75 -24.98 -7.24
CA GLN A 255 -12.83 -24.99 -6.26
C GLN A 255 -12.30 -24.45 -4.92
N CYS A 256 -12.97 -23.44 -4.36
CA CYS A 256 -12.63 -22.92 -3.04
C CYS A 256 -12.74 -24.00 -1.97
N ARG A 257 -11.74 -24.09 -1.09
CA ARG A 257 -11.77 -24.98 0.09
C ARG A 257 -12.20 -24.25 1.35
N THR A 258 -13.43 -23.73 1.34
CA THR A 258 -14.04 -23.14 2.54
C THR A 258 -15.02 -24.12 3.18
N THR A 259 -15.14 -24.12 4.50
CA THR A 259 -16.02 -25.03 5.27
C THR A 259 -17.51 -24.87 4.95
N PHE A 260 -17.91 -23.78 4.28
CA PHE A 260 -19.32 -23.40 4.12
C PHE A 260 -19.76 -23.09 2.68
N SER A 261 -18.86 -23.14 1.69
CA SER A 261 -19.24 -22.95 0.28
C SER A 261 -18.31 -23.69 -0.68
N ARG A 262 -18.90 -24.14 -1.81
CA ARG A 262 -18.19 -24.61 -3.00
C ARG A 262 -18.35 -23.56 -4.09
N THR A 263 -17.66 -22.44 -3.94
CA THR A 263 -17.54 -21.39 -4.97
C THR A 263 -16.32 -21.67 -5.87
N ALA A 264 -16.27 -21.03 -7.04
CA ALA A 264 -15.05 -20.93 -7.83
C ALA A 264 -14.10 -19.90 -7.21
N CYS A 265 -12.81 -20.19 -7.24
CA CYS A 265 -11.72 -19.38 -6.73
C CYS A 265 -10.66 -19.18 -7.79
N ALA A 266 -9.88 -18.11 -7.65
CA ALA A 266 -8.58 -18.00 -8.30
C ALA A 266 -7.51 -18.56 -7.35
N ARG A 267 -6.70 -19.50 -7.82
CA ARG A 267 -5.55 -20.05 -7.10
C ARG A 267 -4.26 -19.52 -7.70
N LEU A 268 -3.32 -19.18 -6.84
CA LEU A 268 -2.02 -18.63 -7.21
C LEU A 268 -0.91 -19.45 -6.56
N ILE A 269 0.14 -19.72 -7.33
CA ILE A 269 1.35 -20.38 -6.86
C ILE A 269 2.55 -19.52 -7.24
N GLU A 270 3.46 -19.32 -6.27
CA GLU A 270 4.79 -18.79 -6.50
C GLU A 270 5.82 -19.91 -6.34
N LEU A 271 6.73 -20.00 -7.29
CA LEU A 271 7.83 -20.97 -7.30
C LEU A 271 9.16 -20.24 -7.38
N ASP A 272 10.09 -20.59 -6.50
CA ASP A 272 11.48 -20.16 -6.58
C ASP A 272 12.19 -21.10 -7.56
N THR A 273 12.60 -20.54 -8.70
CA THR A 273 13.22 -21.31 -9.79
C THR A 273 14.69 -21.65 -9.55
N GLY A 274 15.34 -21.00 -8.57
CA GLY A 274 16.70 -21.35 -8.14
C GLY A 274 16.70 -22.49 -7.12
N ALA A 275 15.71 -22.49 -6.21
CA ALA A 275 15.49 -23.57 -5.26
C ALA A 275 14.70 -24.76 -5.84
N ASP A 276 14.06 -24.57 -7.00
CA ASP A 276 13.10 -25.50 -7.62
C ASP A 276 12.02 -25.95 -6.61
N ALA A 277 11.37 -24.97 -5.96
CA ALA A 277 10.43 -25.22 -4.88
C ALA A 277 9.27 -24.22 -4.85
N ILE A 278 8.07 -24.71 -4.49
CA ILE A 278 6.90 -23.87 -4.21
C ILE A 278 7.15 -23.06 -2.95
N VAL A 279 7.02 -21.73 -3.06
CA VAL A 279 7.21 -20.77 -1.97
C VAL A 279 5.88 -20.45 -1.28
N GLN A 280 4.80 -20.37 -2.07
CA GLN A 280 3.44 -20.17 -1.58
C GLN A 280 2.41 -20.68 -2.58
N ASP A 281 1.27 -21.13 -2.04
CA ASP A 281 0.16 -21.74 -2.77
C ASP A 281 -1.14 -21.40 -2.03
N PHE A 282 -1.98 -20.54 -2.61
CA PHE A 282 -3.09 -19.91 -1.91
C PHE A 282 -4.19 -19.42 -2.86
N TRP A 283 -5.32 -18.97 -2.32
CA TRP A 283 -6.51 -18.60 -3.09
C TRP A 283 -6.93 -17.16 -2.84
N VAL A 284 -7.37 -16.48 -3.91
CA VAL A 284 -8.32 -15.38 -3.81
C VAL A 284 -9.71 -16.01 -3.74
N SER A 285 -10.38 -15.87 -2.60
CA SER A 285 -11.60 -16.61 -2.28
C SER A 285 -12.69 -15.77 -1.64
N SER A 286 -13.92 -16.23 -1.74
CA SER A 286 -15.08 -15.68 -1.04
C SER A 286 -16.09 -16.79 -0.75
N SER A 287 -16.80 -16.67 0.37
CA SER A 287 -17.93 -17.55 0.71
C SER A 287 -19.25 -17.13 0.05
N LEU A 288 -19.30 -15.95 -0.57
CA LEU A 288 -20.53 -15.37 -1.12
C LEU A 288 -20.48 -15.13 -2.63
N ARG A 289 -19.28 -15.21 -3.22
CA ARG A 289 -19.02 -14.84 -4.61
C ARG A 289 -18.07 -15.84 -5.24
N ASP A 290 -18.25 -16.06 -6.54
CA ASP A 290 -17.36 -16.87 -7.37
C ASP A 290 -16.33 -15.97 -8.04
N TYR A 291 -15.07 -16.37 -7.96
CA TYR A 291 -13.93 -15.71 -8.62
C TYR A 291 -13.29 -16.63 -9.64
N PHE A 292 -13.03 -16.12 -10.84
CA PHE A 292 -12.60 -16.92 -11.98
C PHE A 292 -11.80 -16.11 -13.01
N TYR A 293 -11.14 -16.80 -13.93
CA TYR A 293 -10.23 -16.31 -14.96
C TYR A 293 -9.19 -15.31 -14.43
N PRO A 294 -8.35 -15.69 -13.43
CA PRO A 294 -7.32 -14.80 -12.93
C PRO A 294 -6.28 -14.44 -14.00
N ALA A 295 -5.81 -13.20 -13.98
CA ALA A 295 -4.62 -12.77 -14.71
C ALA A 295 -3.75 -11.89 -13.81
N LEU A 296 -2.43 -11.97 -13.96
CA LEU A 296 -1.47 -11.40 -13.03
C LEU A 296 -0.28 -10.69 -13.71
N ALA A 297 0.20 -9.65 -13.04
CA ALA A 297 1.40 -8.91 -13.45
C ALA A 297 2.14 -8.42 -12.20
N LEU A 298 3.47 -8.35 -12.31
CA LEU A 298 4.31 -7.66 -11.35
C LEU A 298 4.55 -6.22 -11.80
N ASP A 299 4.62 -5.29 -10.86
CA ASP A 299 5.27 -4.01 -11.12
C ASP A 299 6.81 -4.17 -11.08
N GLY A 300 7.54 -3.11 -11.42
CA GLY A 300 9.01 -3.12 -11.48
C GLY A 300 9.69 -3.39 -10.13
N TYR A 301 8.98 -3.23 -9.02
CA TYR A 301 9.44 -3.52 -7.66
C TYR A 301 9.08 -4.93 -7.18
N GLY A 302 8.31 -5.70 -7.97
CA GLY A 302 7.88 -7.05 -7.64
C GLY A 302 6.59 -7.10 -6.83
N ASN A 303 5.80 -6.02 -6.81
CA ASN A 303 4.45 -6.07 -6.22
C ASN A 303 3.50 -6.72 -7.22
N LEU A 304 2.68 -7.65 -6.74
CA LEU A 304 1.77 -8.45 -7.55
C LEU A 304 0.39 -7.80 -7.61
N ALA A 305 -0.14 -7.64 -8.82
CA ALA A 305 -1.55 -7.32 -9.04
C ALA A 305 -2.25 -8.48 -9.75
N VAL A 306 -3.52 -8.68 -9.41
CA VAL A 306 -4.35 -9.75 -9.93
C VAL A 306 -5.72 -9.18 -10.26
N VAL A 307 -6.21 -9.45 -11.46
CA VAL A 307 -7.61 -9.22 -11.84
C VAL A 307 -8.35 -10.56 -11.85
N VAL A 308 -9.58 -10.57 -11.35
CA VAL A 308 -10.47 -11.74 -11.38
C VAL A 308 -11.86 -11.32 -11.85
N GLY A 309 -12.54 -12.24 -12.51
CA GLY A 309 -13.97 -12.16 -12.77
C GLY A 309 -14.73 -12.40 -11.48
N VAL A 310 -15.91 -11.79 -11.34
CA VAL A 310 -16.79 -12.01 -10.19
C VAL A 310 -18.23 -12.20 -10.64
N SER A 311 -18.91 -13.18 -10.05
CA SER A 311 -20.37 -13.35 -10.19
C SER A 311 -20.96 -13.97 -8.92
N SER A 312 -22.26 -13.75 -8.71
CA SER A 312 -23.03 -14.44 -7.68
C SER A 312 -24.53 -14.35 -8.01
N SER A 313 -25.41 -14.93 -7.19
CA SER A 313 -26.85 -14.68 -7.30
C SER A 313 -27.25 -13.21 -7.07
N ASN A 314 -26.38 -12.42 -6.44
CA ASN A 314 -26.61 -10.99 -6.14
C ASN A 314 -25.79 -10.03 -7.00
N ASP A 315 -24.77 -10.52 -7.70
CA ASP A 315 -23.86 -9.73 -8.52
C ASP A 315 -24.04 -10.10 -10.00
N TYR A 316 -24.09 -9.10 -10.88
CA TYR A 316 -23.89 -9.35 -12.31
C TYR A 316 -22.40 -9.60 -12.61
N PRO A 317 -22.08 -10.36 -13.67
CA PRO A 317 -20.69 -10.66 -14.00
C PRO A 317 -19.84 -9.41 -14.21
N GLY A 318 -18.82 -9.25 -13.39
CA GLY A 318 -17.96 -8.06 -13.34
C GLY A 318 -16.51 -8.40 -13.01
N LEU A 319 -15.76 -7.39 -12.56
CA LEU A 319 -14.33 -7.49 -12.28
C LEU A 319 -13.97 -6.95 -10.89
N LEU A 320 -13.11 -7.69 -10.21
CA LEU A 320 -12.39 -7.26 -9.01
C LEU A 320 -10.89 -7.22 -9.29
N VAL A 321 -10.18 -6.37 -8.55
CA VAL A 321 -8.72 -6.34 -8.52
C VAL A 321 -8.26 -6.52 -7.08
N THR A 322 -7.20 -7.32 -6.90
CA THR A 322 -6.47 -7.47 -5.64
C THR A 322 -4.97 -7.49 -5.94
N GLY A 323 -4.16 -7.59 -4.91
CA GLY A 323 -2.71 -7.65 -5.04
C GLY A 323 -2.03 -7.72 -3.69
N ARG A 324 -0.71 -7.85 -3.72
CA ARG A 324 0.15 -7.89 -2.55
C ARG A 324 1.46 -7.19 -2.85
N LEU A 325 2.03 -6.58 -1.84
CA LEU A 325 3.40 -6.09 -1.90
C LEU A 325 4.36 -7.28 -1.82
N ARG A 326 5.57 -7.08 -2.35
CA ARG A 326 6.62 -8.11 -2.32
C ARG A 326 6.88 -8.65 -0.92
N ASP A 327 6.91 -7.76 0.08
CA ASP A 327 7.26 -8.09 1.47
C ASP A 327 6.02 -8.32 2.35
N ASP A 328 4.82 -8.42 1.77
CA ASP A 328 3.64 -8.90 2.51
C ASP A 328 3.86 -10.36 2.94
N PRO A 329 3.24 -10.82 4.05
CA PRO A 329 3.25 -12.24 4.41
C PRO A 329 2.81 -13.14 3.25
N HIS A 330 3.35 -14.35 3.20
CA HIS A 330 2.97 -15.34 2.17
C HIS A 330 1.52 -15.74 2.34
N GLY A 331 0.83 -15.97 1.22
CA GLY A 331 -0.56 -16.42 1.23
C GLY A 331 -1.60 -15.33 1.52
N GLU A 332 -1.18 -14.08 1.71
CA GLU A 332 -2.07 -12.96 2.02
C GLU A 332 -2.21 -12.00 0.83
N PHE A 333 -3.46 -11.59 0.58
CA PHE A 333 -3.82 -10.57 -0.39
C PHE A 333 -4.47 -9.39 0.32
N GLN A 334 -4.32 -8.21 -0.29
CA GLN A 334 -5.14 -7.07 0.06
C GLN A 334 -6.63 -7.37 -0.24
N PRO A 335 -7.57 -6.77 0.51
CA PRO A 335 -8.99 -6.93 0.23
C PRO A 335 -9.32 -6.64 -1.25
N PRO A 336 -10.02 -7.55 -1.96
CA PRO A 336 -10.40 -7.31 -3.35
C PRO A 336 -11.29 -6.08 -3.51
N VAL A 337 -10.98 -5.24 -4.51
CA VAL A 337 -11.69 -4.00 -4.82
C VAL A 337 -12.49 -4.17 -6.11
N PRO A 338 -13.80 -3.85 -6.14
CA PRO A 338 -14.56 -3.85 -7.38
C PRO A 338 -14.11 -2.72 -8.30
N VAL A 339 -13.73 -3.07 -9.54
CA VAL A 339 -13.27 -2.09 -10.54
C VAL A 339 -14.26 -1.93 -11.70
N LYS A 340 -15.11 -2.93 -11.94
CA LYS A 340 -16.17 -2.87 -12.94
C LYS A 340 -17.32 -3.79 -12.59
N ALA A 341 -18.49 -3.23 -12.28
CA ALA A 341 -19.71 -4.01 -12.16
C ALA A 341 -20.31 -4.31 -13.54
N GLY A 342 -20.90 -5.50 -13.69
CA GLY A 342 -21.77 -5.81 -14.83
C GLY A 342 -23.09 -5.05 -14.76
N SER A 343 -23.72 -4.81 -15.91
CA SER A 343 -25.03 -4.13 -16.01
C SER A 343 -26.19 -5.06 -16.32
N GLY A 344 -25.96 -6.37 -16.43
CA GLY A 344 -26.97 -7.39 -16.69
C GLY A 344 -26.36 -8.79 -16.74
N ALA A 345 -27.20 -9.81 -16.90
CA ALA A 345 -26.75 -11.19 -17.09
C ALA A 345 -26.03 -11.37 -18.44
N GLU A 346 -25.03 -12.23 -18.46
CA GLU A 346 -24.39 -12.73 -19.68
C GLU A 346 -25.14 -13.97 -20.16
N GLU A 347 -25.99 -13.77 -21.16
CA GLU A 347 -26.75 -14.85 -21.80
C GLU A 347 -26.55 -14.91 -23.33
N SER A 348 -25.54 -14.23 -23.87
CA SER A 348 -25.31 -14.16 -25.32
C SER A 348 -24.88 -15.49 -25.95
N SER A 349 -24.37 -16.43 -25.14
CA SER A 349 -23.94 -17.76 -25.58
C SER A 349 -24.18 -18.81 -24.51
N CYS A 350 -25.42 -19.29 -24.38
CA CYS A 350 -25.81 -20.31 -23.42
C CYS A 350 -26.21 -21.63 -24.06
N SER A 351 -25.94 -22.71 -23.33
CA SER A 351 -26.41 -24.05 -23.63
C SER A 351 -27.49 -24.45 -22.62
N SER A 352 -28.69 -24.72 -23.13
CA SER A 352 -29.82 -25.21 -22.34
C SER A 352 -29.61 -26.62 -21.80
N SER A 353 -28.80 -27.45 -22.48
CA SER A 353 -28.52 -28.81 -22.04
C SER A 353 -27.61 -28.88 -20.82
N SER A 354 -26.68 -27.92 -20.68
CA SER A 354 -25.75 -27.85 -19.55
C SER A 354 -26.13 -26.80 -18.50
N ASN A 355 -27.16 -25.99 -18.75
CA ASN A 355 -27.51 -24.80 -17.96
C ASN A 355 -26.30 -23.87 -17.73
N ARG A 356 -25.47 -23.67 -18.77
CA ARG A 356 -24.24 -22.87 -18.70
C ARG A 356 -24.16 -21.86 -19.82
N CYS A 357 -23.71 -20.65 -19.51
CA CYS A 357 -23.32 -19.62 -20.46
C CYS A 357 -21.81 -19.50 -20.51
N ARG A 358 -21.28 -19.32 -21.72
CA ARG A 358 -19.85 -19.10 -21.94
C ARG A 358 -19.48 -17.72 -21.42
N TYR A 359 -18.35 -17.65 -20.74
CA TYR A 359 -17.75 -16.44 -20.22
C TYR A 359 -16.26 -16.49 -20.55
N GLY A 360 -15.66 -15.36 -20.93
CA GLY A 360 -14.36 -15.30 -21.63
C GLY A 360 -13.27 -16.22 -21.06
N ASP A 361 -12.56 -16.92 -21.95
CA ASP A 361 -11.64 -18.03 -21.61
C ASP A 361 -10.42 -17.68 -20.76
N TYR A 362 -10.02 -16.41 -20.78
CA TYR A 362 -8.89 -15.87 -20.05
C TYR A 362 -8.95 -14.35 -20.05
N PHE A 363 -8.31 -13.76 -19.04
CA PHE A 363 -8.09 -12.32 -18.88
C PHE A 363 -6.64 -11.96 -19.20
N GLY A 364 -6.31 -10.67 -19.12
CA GLY A 364 -4.97 -10.19 -19.43
C GLY A 364 -4.42 -9.24 -18.37
N ALA A 365 -3.12 -9.34 -18.14
CA ALA A 365 -2.36 -8.42 -17.30
C ALA A 365 -0.98 -8.16 -17.94
N SER A 366 -0.47 -6.95 -17.80
CA SER A 366 0.82 -6.54 -18.37
C SER A 366 1.50 -5.50 -17.48
N PRO A 367 2.83 -5.59 -17.24
CA PRO A 367 3.57 -4.47 -16.66
C PRO A 367 3.55 -3.25 -17.61
N ASP A 368 3.67 -2.04 -17.07
CA ASP A 368 3.90 -0.83 -17.87
C ASP A 368 5.42 -0.64 -18.08
N PRO A 369 5.95 -0.70 -19.32
CA PRO A 369 7.38 -0.60 -19.55
C PRO A 369 7.96 0.80 -19.32
N THR A 370 7.12 1.83 -19.16
CA THR A 370 7.54 3.22 -18.94
C THR A 370 7.31 3.71 -17.51
N ASP A 371 6.63 2.92 -16.69
CA ASP A 371 6.27 3.28 -15.33
C ASP A 371 6.39 2.05 -14.41
N PRO A 372 7.51 1.88 -13.69
CA PRO A 372 7.79 0.67 -12.91
C PRO A 372 6.88 0.52 -11.70
N THR A 373 6.00 1.49 -11.42
CA THR A 373 5.02 1.46 -10.34
C THR A 373 3.64 0.98 -10.84
N ARG A 374 3.46 0.79 -12.15
CA ARG A 374 2.17 0.57 -12.79
C ARG A 374 2.12 -0.76 -13.51
N VAL A 375 0.97 -1.40 -13.39
CA VAL A 375 0.55 -2.53 -14.21
C VAL A 375 -0.78 -2.19 -14.88
N TRP A 376 -1.12 -2.95 -15.91
CA TRP A 376 -2.37 -2.85 -16.63
C TRP A 376 -3.10 -4.18 -16.52
N LEU A 377 -4.41 -4.09 -16.32
CA LEU A 377 -5.29 -5.23 -16.10
C LEU A 377 -6.48 -5.13 -17.05
N ALA A 378 -6.95 -6.26 -17.56
CA ALA A 378 -8.12 -6.32 -18.40
C ALA A 378 -8.93 -7.59 -18.17
N GLY A 379 -10.25 -7.45 -18.18
CA GLY A 379 -11.17 -8.58 -18.06
C GLY A 379 -12.53 -8.31 -18.70
N GLN A 380 -13.30 -9.38 -18.86
CA GLN A 380 -14.67 -9.33 -19.37
C GLN A 380 -15.62 -8.86 -18.28
N PHE A 381 -16.60 -8.04 -18.65
CA PHE A 381 -17.79 -7.77 -17.83
C PHE A 381 -19.05 -7.93 -18.69
N ALA A 382 -20.16 -8.30 -18.04
CA ALA A 382 -21.44 -8.44 -18.72
C ALA A 382 -22.15 -7.09 -18.90
N ARG A 383 -22.67 -6.84 -20.10
CA ARG A 383 -23.46 -5.65 -20.42
C ARG A 383 -24.97 -5.92 -20.45
N GLY A 384 -25.36 -7.18 -20.29
CA GLY A 384 -26.75 -7.67 -20.38
C GLY A 384 -26.99 -8.47 -21.66
N THR A 385 -28.01 -9.34 -21.66
CA THR A 385 -28.28 -10.34 -22.71
C THR A 385 -28.26 -9.77 -24.13
N SER A 386 -28.84 -8.59 -24.36
CA SER A 386 -28.90 -7.97 -25.69
C SER A 386 -27.61 -7.24 -26.08
N ALA A 387 -26.87 -6.70 -25.10
CA ALA A 387 -25.62 -5.96 -25.33
C ALA A 387 -24.38 -6.86 -25.31
N GLY A 388 -24.53 -8.10 -24.81
CA GLY A 388 -23.48 -9.10 -24.69
C GLY A 388 -22.40 -8.70 -23.68
N TRP A 389 -21.15 -8.96 -24.05
CA TRP A 389 -19.98 -8.72 -23.22
C TRP A 389 -19.29 -7.39 -23.55
N GLY A 390 -18.41 -6.94 -22.66
CA GLY A 390 -17.45 -5.88 -22.92
C GLY A 390 -16.14 -6.13 -22.21
N THR A 391 -15.08 -5.46 -22.67
CA THR A 391 -13.78 -5.43 -22.01
C THR A 391 -13.64 -4.17 -21.19
N TYR A 392 -13.08 -4.29 -19.99
CA TYR A 392 -12.63 -3.15 -19.21
C TYR A 392 -11.13 -3.26 -18.99
N ILE A 393 -10.39 -2.22 -19.40
CA ILE A 393 -8.94 -2.11 -19.26
C ILE A 393 -8.66 -0.98 -18.29
N LEU A 394 -7.81 -1.23 -17.28
CA LEU A 394 -7.42 -0.22 -16.32
C LEU A 394 -5.93 -0.31 -15.95
N PRO A 395 -5.27 0.83 -15.69
CA PRO A 395 -4.01 0.84 -14.97
C PRO A 395 -4.25 0.65 -13.46
N ALA A 396 -3.35 -0.05 -12.79
CA ALA A 396 -3.35 -0.23 -11.34
C ALA A 396 -1.95 0.03 -10.76
N ARG A 397 -1.92 0.50 -9.50
CA ARG A 397 -0.72 0.58 -8.67
C ARG A 397 -1.03 -0.05 -7.32
N ILE A 398 -0.26 -1.04 -6.91
CA ILE A 398 -0.40 -1.62 -5.57
C ILE A 398 0.15 -0.60 -4.55
N LYS A 399 -0.56 -0.43 -3.43
CA LYS A 399 -0.23 0.52 -2.37
C LYS A 399 -0.03 -0.24 -1.07
N ALA A 400 0.84 0.26 -0.19
CA ALA A 400 0.87 -0.25 1.17
C ALA A 400 -0.37 0.22 1.93
N MET A 401 -1.09 -0.71 2.55
CA MET A 401 -2.21 -0.39 3.43
C MET A 401 -1.69 -0.16 4.84
N LEU A 402 -1.62 1.10 5.27
CA LEU A 402 -1.33 1.47 6.66
C LEU A 402 -2.67 1.54 7.40
N THR A 403 -3.05 0.47 8.09
CA THR A 403 -4.29 0.43 8.87
C THR A 403 -3.98 0.79 10.32
N VAL A 404 -4.28 2.03 10.68
CA VAL A 404 -3.84 2.63 11.93
C VAL A 404 -5.04 3.06 12.75
N ASN A 405 -5.00 2.80 14.05
CA ASN A 405 -5.76 3.56 15.04
C ASN A 405 -4.84 4.00 16.18
N TYR A 406 -5.39 4.78 17.09
CA TYR A 406 -4.73 5.07 18.35
C TYR A 406 -5.65 4.75 19.54
N THR A 407 -5.03 4.50 20.68
CA THR A 407 -5.73 4.26 21.95
C THR A 407 -5.18 5.19 23.02
N VAL A 408 -5.93 5.36 24.10
CA VAL A 408 -5.50 6.15 25.25
C VAL A 408 -5.66 5.30 26.50
N ASP A 409 -4.65 5.30 27.36
CA ASP A 409 -4.60 4.47 28.57
C ASP A 409 -5.68 4.78 29.60
N SER A 410 -6.08 6.04 29.65
CA SER A 410 -7.02 6.56 30.63
C SER A 410 -7.84 7.70 30.02
N GLY A 411 -9.14 7.70 30.27
CA GLY A 411 -10.06 8.68 29.69
C GLY A 411 -10.59 8.24 28.31
N ALA A 412 -11.49 9.03 27.75
CA ALA A 412 -12.02 8.78 26.42
C ALA A 412 -11.06 9.34 25.35
N PRO A 413 -10.74 8.58 24.29
CA PRO A 413 -9.96 9.10 23.18
C PRO A 413 -10.73 10.19 22.43
N SER A 414 -10.01 11.22 22.01
CA SER A 414 -10.53 12.27 21.13
C SER A 414 -10.88 11.70 19.73
N PRO A 415 -11.91 12.19 19.04
CA PRO A 415 -12.10 11.86 17.63
C PRO A 415 -10.90 12.28 16.77
N ASN A 416 -10.25 13.36 17.19
CA ASN A 416 -9.12 14.02 16.56
C ASN A 416 -7.82 13.57 17.26
N GLY A 417 -7.15 12.57 16.69
CA GLY A 417 -5.90 12.01 17.23
C GLY A 417 -4.63 12.56 16.56
N PRO A 418 -3.52 11.79 16.58
CA PRO A 418 -2.23 12.20 16.01
C PRO A 418 -2.28 12.28 14.48
N MET A 419 -1.32 12.99 13.87
CA MET A 419 -1.17 12.98 12.42
C MET A 419 -0.27 11.82 11.96
N LEU A 420 -0.72 11.12 10.93
CA LEU A 420 0.06 10.20 10.11
C LEU A 420 0.58 10.96 8.89
N HIS A 421 1.90 11.00 8.73
CA HIS A 421 2.61 11.55 7.58
C HIS A 421 3.08 10.39 6.68
N TYR A 422 2.79 10.46 5.39
CA TYR A 422 3.13 9.41 4.42
C TYR A 422 3.15 9.97 3.00
N VAL A 423 3.68 9.21 2.04
CA VAL A 423 3.66 9.61 0.61
C VAL A 423 2.52 8.90 -0.10
N ARG A 424 1.74 9.66 -0.88
CA ARG A 424 0.68 9.15 -1.75
C ARG A 424 0.76 9.80 -3.12
N ASN A 425 0.87 8.97 -4.15
CA ASN A 425 1.02 9.39 -5.55
C ASN A 425 2.16 10.42 -5.73
N GLY A 426 3.31 10.15 -5.13
CA GLY A 426 4.51 10.99 -5.18
C GLY A 426 4.44 12.27 -4.34
N THR A 427 3.36 12.49 -3.59
CA THR A 427 3.17 13.71 -2.78
C THR A 427 3.15 13.37 -1.29
N ALA A 428 3.83 14.17 -0.47
CA ALA A 428 3.73 14.06 0.99
C ALA A 428 2.33 14.48 1.46
N VAL A 429 1.70 13.65 2.29
CA VAL A 429 0.36 13.82 2.83
C VAL A 429 0.41 13.65 4.35
N ALA A 430 -0.38 14.44 5.06
CA ALA A 430 -0.65 14.26 6.48
C ALA A 430 -2.15 13.99 6.67
N ALA A 431 -2.50 12.96 7.44
CA ALA A 431 -3.89 12.59 7.72
C ALA A 431 -4.08 12.32 9.21
N GLN A 432 -5.25 12.67 9.72
CA GLN A 432 -5.55 12.51 11.13
C GLN A 432 -5.97 11.07 11.45
N VAL A 433 -5.41 10.49 12.51
CA VAL A 433 -5.72 9.13 12.97
C VAL A 433 -6.78 9.20 14.06
N GLY A 434 -7.82 8.37 13.94
CA GLY A 434 -8.91 8.25 14.91
C GLY A 434 -8.76 7.04 15.84
N PRO A 435 -9.67 6.89 16.83
CA PRO A 435 -9.66 5.75 17.75
C PRO A 435 -10.09 4.42 17.09
N THR A 436 -10.77 4.49 15.95
CA THR A 436 -11.13 3.34 15.13
C THR A 436 -10.12 3.14 14.00
N HIS A 437 -9.87 1.88 13.63
CA HIS A 437 -8.98 1.57 12.50
C HIS A 437 -9.43 2.27 11.22
N ALA A 438 -8.48 3.00 10.62
CA ALA A 438 -8.62 3.61 9.32
C ALA A 438 -7.43 3.20 8.45
N THR A 439 -7.69 2.89 7.19
CA THR A 439 -6.66 2.48 6.24
C THR A 439 -6.23 3.65 5.36
N PHE A 440 -4.92 3.90 5.34
CA PHE A 440 -4.27 4.91 4.50
C PHE A 440 -3.41 4.21 3.45
N LEU A 441 -3.54 4.63 2.19
CA LEU A 441 -2.83 4.04 1.06
C LEU A 441 -1.54 4.79 0.79
N ALA A 442 -0.40 4.19 1.16
CA ALA A 442 0.92 4.75 0.96
C ALA A 442 1.61 4.17 -0.29
N ASP A 443 2.49 4.97 -0.89
CA ASP A 443 3.32 4.55 -2.00
C ASP A 443 4.39 3.56 -1.52
N PRO A 444 4.54 2.39 -2.18
CA PRO A 444 5.52 1.40 -1.76
C PRO A 444 6.95 1.95 -1.74
N GLY A 445 7.75 1.56 -0.75
CA GLY A 445 9.14 2.04 -0.62
C GLY A 445 9.31 3.42 0.02
N THR A 446 8.22 4.12 0.37
CA THR A 446 8.29 5.46 0.97
C THR A 446 8.21 5.43 2.49
N SER A 447 8.79 6.42 3.15
CA SER A 447 8.73 6.56 4.61
C SER A 447 7.34 7.02 5.08
N TRP A 448 6.92 6.53 6.23
CA TRP A 448 5.76 7.03 6.97
C TRP A 448 6.12 7.27 8.44
N GLN A 449 5.37 8.16 9.09
CA GLN A 449 5.57 8.53 10.49
C GLN A 449 4.25 8.96 11.15
N ILE A 450 4.05 8.65 12.43
CA ILE A 450 2.96 9.14 13.28
C ILE A 450 3.56 10.09 14.32
N ASP A 451 2.91 11.22 14.56
CA ASP A 451 3.34 12.19 15.57
C ASP A 451 3.43 11.54 16.95
N SER A 452 4.57 11.65 17.64
CA SER A 452 4.75 11.09 18.99
C SER A 452 3.95 11.82 20.07
N SER A 453 3.38 12.97 19.76
CA SER A 453 2.52 13.72 20.67
C SER A 453 1.54 14.60 19.92
N PHE A 454 0.38 14.85 20.52
CA PHE A 454 -0.60 15.79 20.00
C PHE A 454 -1.42 16.43 21.13
N MET A 455 -2.11 17.53 20.82
CA MET A 455 -3.03 18.20 21.74
C MET A 455 -4.48 17.90 21.33
N SER A 456 -5.40 17.86 22.30
CA SER A 456 -6.82 17.89 21.98
C SER A 456 -7.16 19.17 21.22
N SER A 457 -8.21 19.14 20.39
CA SER A 457 -8.64 20.33 19.64
C SER A 457 -9.07 21.50 20.53
N SER A 458 -9.47 21.23 21.78
CA SER A 458 -9.78 22.29 22.76
C SER A 458 -8.55 22.81 23.49
N GLY A 459 -7.41 22.11 23.42
CA GLY A 459 -6.19 22.44 24.18
C GLY A 459 -6.20 21.94 25.62
N ASP A 460 -7.28 21.30 26.07
CA ASP A 460 -7.46 20.88 27.47
C ASP A 460 -6.72 19.58 27.82
N ALA A 461 -6.08 18.93 26.85
CA ALA A 461 -5.36 17.68 27.05
C ALA A 461 -4.17 17.56 26.10
N ARG A 462 -3.10 16.96 26.59
CA ARG A 462 -1.93 16.52 25.81
C ARG A 462 -1.87 15.01 25.79
N TYR A 463 -1.50 14.45 24.66
CA TYR A 463 -1.29 13.03 24.47
C TYR A 463 0.16 12.78 24.09
N LEU A 464 0.80 11.84 24.77
CA LEU A 464 2.19 11.42 24.56
C LEU A 464 2.20 9.93 24.25
N VAL A 465 2.94 9.50 23.23
CA VAL A 465 3.12 8.07 22.94
C VAL A 465 3.73 7.36 24.14
N ARG A 466 3.40 6.09 24.35
CA ARG A 466 4.15 5.24 25.28
C ARG A 466 5.56 4.98 24.75
N ALA A 467 6.54 4.95 25.65
CA ALA A 467 7.93 4.61 25.31
C ALA A 467 8.04 3.25 24.58
N ALA A 468 7.20 2.27 24.93
CA ALA A 468 7.17 0.96 24.28
C ALA A 468 6.70 1.00 22.81
N ASP A 469 6.00 2.06 22.41
CA ASP A 469 5.44 2.23 21.07
C ASP A 469 6.23 3.24 20.22
N GLU A 470 7.28 3.89 20.76
CA GLU A 470 8.08 4.89 20.03
C GLU A 470 8.72 4.33 18.76
N GLU A 471 9.22 3.10 18.80
CA GLU A 471 9.82 2.44 17.63
C GLU A 471 8.78 2.12 16.55
N ASN A 472 7.50 2.00 16.92
CA ASN A 472 6.40 1.70 16.00
C ASN A 472 5.82 2.95 15.32
N LEU A 473 6.31 4.16 15.65
CA LEU A 473 5.79 5.40 15.10
C LEU A 473 6.27 5.70 13.68
N HIS A 474 7.21 4.94 13.14
CA HIS A 474 7.77 5.22 11.82
C HIS A 474 8.18 3.95 11.11
N GLY A 475 8.29 4.02 9.79
CA GLY A 475 8.75 2.90 8.99
C GLY A 475 8.79 3.19 7.51
N VAL A 476 8.98 2.13 6.73
CA VAL A 476 8.90 2.15 5.26
C VAL A 476 7.68 1.36 4.82
N ALA A 477 6.94 1.89 3.86
CA ALA A 477 5.73 1.31 3.29
C ALA A 477 6.03 0.12 2.35
N ASN A 478 6.77 -0.90 2.82
CA ASN A 478 7.12 -2.08 1.99
C ASN A 478 6.14 -3.25 2.13
N ARG A 479 5.29 -3.21 3.15
CA ARG A 479 4.23 -4.17 3.39
C ARG A 479 3.01 -3.47 3.96
N SER A 480 1.87 -4.13 3.87
CA SER A 480 0.64 -3.73 4.55
C SER A 480 0.77 -4.00 6.05
N ILE A 481 0.33 -3.08 6.89
CA ILE A 481 0.43 -3.20 8.36
C ILE A 481 -0.90 -2.84 9.02
N VAL A 482 -1.11 -3.44 10.19
CA VAL A 482 -2.16 -3.04 11.14
C VAL A 482 -1.46 -2.64 12.42
N LEU A 483 -1.71 -1.42 12.90
CA LEU A 483 -1.06 -0.85 14.08
C LEU A 483 -2.08 -0.15 14.97
N SER A 484 -1.97 -0.38 16.27
CA SER A 484 -2.64 0.39 17.31
C SER A 484 -1.60 1.07 18.18
N VAL A 485 -1.53 2.40 18.14
CA VAL A 485 -0.55 3.18 18.90
C VAL A 485 -1.17 3.65 20.21
N ALA A 486 -0.56 3.32 21.35
CA ALA A 486 -1.05 3.75 22.66
C ALA A 486 -0.46 5.09 23.10
N TYR A 487 -1.33 5.99 23.55
CA TYR A 487 -0.98 7.28 24.12
C TYR A 487 -1.35 7.36 25.59
N GLN A 488 -0.55 8.12 26.33
CA GLN A 488 -0.82 8.53 27.69
C GLN A 488 -1.38 9.95 27.68
N LEU A 489 -2.43 10.16 28.49
CA LEU A 489 -3.10 11.44 28.63
C LEU A 489 -2.44 12.26 29.75
N GLU A 490 -2.18 13.54 29.49
CA GLU A 490 -1.81 14.53 30.49
C GLU A 490 -2.75 15.73 30.41
N TYR A 491 -3.07 16.30 31.57
CA TYR A 491 -3.85 17.53 31.65
C TYR A 491 -2.95 18.74 31.90
N PRO A 492 -3.25 19.90 31.29
CA PRO A 492 -2.55 21.14 31.57
C PRO A 492 -2.92 21.66 32.96
N VAL A 493 -1.91 22.07 33.73
CA VAL A 493 -2.04 22.84 34.95
C VAL A 493 -1.47 24.22 34.68
N SER A 494 -2.36 25.21 34.56
CA SER A 494 -2.00 26.60 34.32
C SER A 494 -1.99 27.36 35.65
N VAL A 495 -0.86 28.02 35.94
CA VAL A 495 -0.66 28.81 37.15
C VAL A 495 -0.37 30.25 36.76
N ASP A 496 -1.29 31.15 37.08
CA ASP A 496 -1.13 32.60 36.93
C ASP A 496 -0.62 33.20 38.24
N VAL A 497 0.57 33.81 38.18
CA VAL A 497 1.25 34.36 39.35
C VAL A 497 1.20 35.87 39.30
N THR A 498 0.43 36.47 40.22
CA THR A 498 0.40 37.93 40.36
C THR A 498 1.77 38.50 40.76
N SER A 499 1.98 39.79 40.50
CA SER A 499 3.21 40.49 40.90
C SER A 499 3.46 40.39 42.41
N GLY A 500 4.69 40.10 42.83
CA GLY A 500 5.10 40.11 44.23
C GLY A 500 5.64 38.78 44.77
N GLY A 501 5.56 37.69 44.01
CA GLY A 501 6.17 36.40 44.36
C GLY A 501 6.22 35.43 43.19
N SER A 502 6.77 34.24 43.42
CA SER A 502 6.83 33.12 42.49
C SER A 502 6.13 31.89 43.06
N VAL A 503 5.82 30.91 42.21
CA VAL A 503 5.26 29.63 42.63
C VAL A 503 6.18 28.50 42.20
N ALA A 504 6.75 27.78 43.17
CA ALA A 504 7.40 26.51 42.88
C ALA A 504 6.33 25.40 42.79
N TYR A 505 6.44 24.52 41.82
CA TYR A 505 5.57 23.35 41.67
C TYR A 505 6.39 22.06 41.68
N ALA A 506 5.82 21.00 42.25
CA ALA A 506 6.42 19.68 42.27
C ALA A 506 5.36 18.58 42.18
N SER A 507 5.60 17.62 41.29
CA SER A 507 4.88 16.36 41.15
C SER A 507 5.90 15.22 40.95
N ASN A 508 5.44 13.97 40.96
CA ASN A 508 6.31 12.80 40.78
C ASN A 508 7.06 12.81 39.43
N SER A 509 6.51 13.49 38.40
CA SER A 509 7.07 13.55 37.05
C SER A 509 7.64 14.91 36.65
N THR A 510 7.35 15.99 37.39
CA THR A 510 7.61 17.36 36.91
C THR A 510 7.87 18.32 38.08
N THR A 511 8.90 19.17 37.99
CA THR A 511 9.16 20.26 38.94
C THR A 511 9.52 21.54 38.20
N GLY A 512 9.33 22.70 38.84
CA GLY A 512 9.73 23.98 38.26
C GLY A 512 9.23 25.18 39.05
N ILE A 513 9.38 26.36 38.46
CA ILE A 513 8.99 27.64 39.07
C ILE A 513 8.25 28.47 38.01
N VAL A 514 7.09 29.02 38.39
CA VAL A 514 6.41 30.08 37.65
C VAL A 514 6.78 31.41 38.30
N GLU A 515 7.46 32.26 37.53
CA GLU A 515 7.99 33.54 38.00
C GLU A 515 6.90 34.60 38.20
N SER A 516 7.27 35.66 38.93
CA SER A 516 6.33 36.74 39.24
C SER A 516 5.79 37.44 37.99
N GLY A 517 4.48 37.67 37.95
CA GLY A 517 3.80 38.32 36.83
C GLY A 517 3.73 37.47 35.57
N LYS A 518 3.92 36.15 35.67
CA LYS A 518 3.86 35.20 34.55
C LYS A 518 2.72 34.21 34.72
N ASN A 519 2.25 33.71 33.59
CA ASN A 519 1.41 32.52 33.50
C ASN A 519 2.30 31.38 32.98
N GLY A 520 2.33 30.26 33.71
CA GLY A 520 3.04 29.05 33.32
C GLY A 520 2.09 27.86 33.23
N THR A 521 2.22 27.08 32.16
CA THR A 521 1.49 25.83 31.97
C THR A 521 2.46 24.66 31.95
N PHE A 522 2.14 23.60 32.71
CA PHE A 522 2.85 22.32 32.68
C PHE A 522 1.84 21.18 32.62
N PHE A 523 2.29 19.99 32.24
CA PHE A 523 1.42 18.84 32.02
C PHE A 523 1.65 17.76 33.07
N VAL A 524 0.55 17.12 33.49
CA VAL A 524 0.56 16.14 34.58
C VAL A 524 -0.42 15.01 34.27
N PHE A 525 0.00 13.78 34.55
CA PHE A 525 -0.86 12.60 34.42
C PHE A 525 -2.07 12.64 35.36
N PRO A 526 -3.24 12.14 34.93
CA PRO A 526 -4.43 12.01 35.76
C PRO A 526 -4.15 11.22 37.05
N GLY A 527 -4.69 11.69 38.18
CA GLY A 527 -4.52 11.07 39.50
C GLY A 527 -3.24 11.47 40.22
N ASN A 528 -2.25 12.07 39.54
CA ASN A 528 -1.05 12.59 40.20
C ASN A 528 -1.38 13.85 41.02
N VAL A 529 -0.64 14.01 42.10
CA VAL A 529 -0.73 15.17 42.98
C VAL A 529 0.36 16.17 42.58
N VAL A 530 -0.02 17.44 42.49
CA VAL A 530 0.89 18.57 42.30
C VAL A 530 0.89 19.39 43.57
N THR A 531 2.07 19.60 44.16
CA THR A 531 2.27 20.51 45.28
C THR A 531 2.73 21.86 44.76
N LEU A 532 2.01 22.92 45.10
CA LEU A 532 2.33 24.31 44.78
C LEU A 532 2.78 25.04 46.05
N THR A 533 3.91 25.73 45.97
CA THR A 533 4.49 26.50 47.07
C THR A 533 4.72 27.94 46.62
N ALA A 534 3.91 28.85 47.15
CA ALA A 534 4.03 30.29 46.93
C ALA A 534 5.21 30.87 47.73
N ARG A 535 6.06 31.64 47.05
CA ARG A 535 7.25 32.28 47.61
C ARG A 535 7.20 33.78 47.36
N PRO A 536 6.92 34.61 48.39
CA PRO A 536 7.01 36.06 48.25
C PRO A 536 8.41 36.48 47.81
N SER A 537 8.49 37.43 46.88
CA SER A 537 9.76 37.92 46.31
C SER A 537 10.63 38.69 47.32
N SER A 538 10.01 39.24 48.36
CA SER A 538 10.65 39.96 49.45
C SER A 538 9.70 40.10 50.64
N LEU A 539 10.20 40.64 51.76
CA LEU A 539 9.39 40.95 52.94
C LEU A 539 8.31 42.03 52.69
N LEU A 540 8.40 42.76 51.57
CA LEU A 540 7.40 43.76 51.16
C LEU A 540 6.11 43.12 50.62
N TYR A 541 6.12 41.82 50.34
CA TYR A 541 4.97 41.08 49.85
C TYR A 541 4.64 39.93 50.80
N VAL A 542 3.36 39.58 50.83
CA VAL A 542 2.84 38.39 51.50
C VAL A 542 1.99 37.59 50.52
N PHE A 543 1.95 36.28 50.70
CA PHE A 543 1.02 35.44 49.97
C PHE A 543 -0.41 35.73 50.47
N ALA A 544 -1.29 36.14 49.57
CA ALA A 544 -2.67 36.54 49.86
C ALA A 544 -3.65 35.37 49.72
N GLY A 545 -3.33 34.36 48.90
CA GLY A 545 -4.13 33.15 48.75
C GLY A 545 -4.16 32.60 47.32
N TRP A 546 -4.69 31.39 47.20
CA TRP A 546 -4.99 30.70 45.95
C TRP A 546 -6.44 30.99 45.53
N SER A 547 -6.69 31.09 44.22
CA SER A 547 -8.04 31.12 43.62
C SER A 547 -8.07 30.34 42.29
N GLY A 548 -9.26 30.01 41.80
CA GLY A 548 -9.45 29.11 40.64
C GLY A 548 -9.73 27.69 41.11
N ASP A 549 -9.11 26.71 40.48
CA ASP A 549 -9.30 25.28 40.82
C ASP A 549 -8.56 24.84 42.10
N LEU A 550 -7.71 25.71 42.65
CA LEU A 550 -7.11 25.59 43.98
C LEU A 550 -7.47 26.82 44.81
N THR A 551 -8.01 26.61 46.01
CA THR A 551 -8.42 27.70 46.92
C THR A 551 -7.84 27.52 48.30
N GLY A 552 -7.47 28.62 48.97
CA GLY A 552 -6.98 28.60 50.34
C GLY A 552 -5.94 29.67 50.61
N SER A 553 -5.55 29.85 51.88
CA SER A 553 -4.54 30.83 52.31
C SER A 553 -3.20 30.20 52.69
N ALA A 554 -3.09 28.87 52.68
CA ALA A 554 -1.84 28.17 53.00
C ALA A 554 -0.81 28.40 51.89
N ALA A 555 0.40 28.84 52.25
CA ALA A 555 1.46 29.13 51.28
C ALA A 555 1.95 27.89 50.52
N SER A 556 1.71 26.69 51.04
CA SER A 556 1.94 25.43 50.33
C SER A 556 0.67 24.59 50.35
N GLN A 557 0.22 24.15 49.18
CA GLN A 557 -1.01 23.37 49.04
C GLN A 557 -0.91 22.43 47.84
N SER A 558 -1.63 21.31 47.87
CA SER A 558 -1.59 20.30 46.83
C SER A 558 -2.94 20.14 46.13
N VAL A 559 -2.92 19.82 44.85
CA VAL A 559 -4.09 19.51 44.01
C VAL A 559 -3.90 18.17 43.32
N THR A 560 -4.94 17.33 43.31
CA THR A 560 -4.97 16.09 42.52
C THR A 560 -5.50 16.42 41.13
N VAL A 561 -4.74 16.10 40.09
CA VAL A 561 -5.10 16.44 38.71
C VAL A 561 -6.07 15.41 38.16
N GLY A 562 -7.34 15.78 37.98
CA GLY A 562 -8.36 14.94 37.31
C GLY A 562 -8.76 15.42 35.92
N GLY A 563 -8.34 16.63 35.55
CA GLY A 563 -8.70 17.38 34.34
C GLY A 563 -7.85 18.65 34.25
N SER A 564 -8.04 19.45 33.20
CA SER A 564 -7.37 20.76 33.05
C SER A 564 -7.57 21.63 34.30
N GLN A 565 -6.50 22.25 34.79
CA GLN A 565 -6.52 23.10 35.98
C GLN A 565 -6.12 24.54 35.64
N SER A 566 -6.81 25.51 36.24
CA SER A 566 -6.53 26.95 36.18
C SER A 566 -6.44 27.51 37.60
N ILE A 567 -5.23 27.88 38.02
CA ILE A 567 -4.90 28.29 39.39
C ILE A 567 -4.28 29.67 39.36
N VAL A 568 -4.67 30.54 40.29
CA VAL A 568 -4.12 31.89 40.44
C VAL A 568 -3.49 32.04 41.82
N ALA A 569 -2.22 32.41 41.86
CA ALA A 569 -1.47 32.73 43.08
C ALA A 569 -1.45 34.23 43.32
N ARG A 570 -2.10 34.69 44.39
CA ARG A 570 -2.22 36.11 44.71
C ARG A 570 -1.17 36.51 45.73
N PHE A 571 -0.42 37.56 45.43
CA PHE A 571 0.51 38.23 46.33
C PHE A 571 0.01 39.65 46.56
N ALA A 572 0.10 40.12 47.80
CA ALA A 572 -0.30 41.46 48.18
C ALA A 572 0.83 42.16 48.94
N PRO A 573 0.90 43.50 48.92
CA PRO A 573 1.84 44.24 49.76
C PRO A 573 1.65 43.89 51.24
N ASN A 574 2.75 43.66 51.94
CA ASN A 574 2.75 43.39 53.38
C ASN A 574 2.72 44.71 54.17
N TRP A 575 1.51 45.26 54.31
CA TRP A 575 1.30 46.53 55.01
C TRP A 575 1.74 46.50 56.48
N ALA A 576 1.62 45.35 57.16
CA ALA A 576 2.08 45.20 58.53
C ALA A 576 3.60 45.36 58.65
N PHE A 577 4.36 44.74 57.73
CA PHE A 577 5.81 44.90 57.68
C PHE A 577 6.23 46.33 57.27
N MET A 578 5.56 46.92 56.29
CA MET A 578 5.85 48.30 55.88
C MET A 578 5.55 49.32 56.98
N ALA A 579 4.46 49.14 57.74
CA ALA A 579 4.16 49.96 58.91
C ALA A 579 5.18 49.75 60.05
N ALA A 580 5.65 48.51 60.26
CA ALA A 580 6.70 48.20 61.22
C ALA A 580 8.04 48.86 60.85
N MET A 581 8.46 48.81 59.58
CA MET A 581 9.65 49.55 59.12
C MET A 581 9.46 51.07 59.24
N GLY A 582 8.26 51.58 58.94
CA GLY A 582 7.92 53.00 59.11
C GLY A 582 8.04 53.45 60.57
N THR A 583 7.57 52.64 61.52
CA THR A 583 7.67 52.91 62.96
C THR A 583 9.09 52.76 63.50
N VAL A 584 9.87 51.76 63.05
CA VAL A 584 11.30 51.63 63.38
C VAL A 584 12.10 52.82 62.81
N GLY A 585 11.82 53.22 61.56
CA GLY A 585 12.43 54.39 60.93
C GLY A 585 12.07 55.69 61.65
N ALA A 586 10.80 55.86 62.07
CA ALA A 586 10.36 57.00 62.86
C ALA A 586 11.00 57.01 64.26
N MET A 587 11.15 55.86 64.92
CA MET A 587 11.84 55.74 66.20
C MET A 587 13.34 56.03 66.05
N ALA A 588 14.01 55.51 65.03
CA ALA A 588 15.41 55.81 64.74
C ALA A 588 15.60 57.31 64.42
N GLY A 589 14.70 57.90 63.63
CA GLY A 589 14.67 59.34 63.33
C GLY A 589 14.42 60.19 64.57
N ALA A 590 13.48 59.80 65.45
CA ALA A 590 13.24 60.47 66.73
C ALA A 590 14.44 60.34 67.68
N THR A 591 15.09 59.17 67.72
CA THR A 591 16.30 58.93 68.52
C THR A 591 17.47 59.77 68.01
N LEU A 592 17.66 59.84 66.69
CA LEU A 592 18.66 60.69 66.04
C LEU A 592 18.37 62.18 66.30
N ALA A 593 17.10 62.60 66.21
CA ALA A 593 16.67 63.95 66.55
C ALA A 593 16.94 64.28 68.02
N VAL A 594 16.68 63.34 68.95
CA VAL A 594 17.00 63.50 70.39
C VAL A 594 18.51 63.58 70.62
N VAL A 595 19.31 62.76 69.93
CA VAL A 595 20.79 62.81 69.99
C VAL A 595 21.32 64.15 69.45
N LEU A 596 20.80 64.62 68.32
CA LEU A 596 21.13 65.92 67.74
C LEU A 596 20.70 67.08 68.66
N ARG A 597 19.53 66.98 69.31
CA ARG A 597 19.03 67.96 70.29
C ARG A 597 19.87 67.96 71.58
N ARG A 598 20.34 66.79 72.04
CA ARG A 598 21.31 66.67 73.17
C ARG A 598 22.68 67.25 72.81
N ARG A 599 23.18 67.05 71.59
CA ARG A 599 24.41 67.71 71.09
C ARG A 599 24.25 69.24 71.06
N ARG A 600 23.11 69.75 70.59
CA ARG A 600 22.80 71.20 70.65
C ARG A 600 22.68 71.76 72.08
N ARG A 601 22.17 70.97 73.05
CA ARG A 601 22.15 71.37 74.48
C ARG A 601 23.54 71.37 75.12
N LYS A 602 24.41 70.40 74.80
CA LYS A 602 25.81 70.41 75.28
C LYS A 602 26.64 71.56 74.70
N GLY A 603 26.30 72.07 73.51
CA GLY A 603 26.94 73.25 72.92
C GLY A 603 26.60 74.60 73.58
N LYS A 604 25.62 74.66 74.51
CA LYS A 604 25.22 75.91 75.18
C LYS A 604 25.83 76.14 76.57
N LEU A 605 26.68 75.23 77.06
CA LEU A 605 27.26 75.28 78.42
C LEU A 605 28.78 75.56 78.44
N ALA A 606 29.38 75.94 77.31
CA ALA A 606 30.79 76.31 77.23
C ALA A 606 30.97 77.59 76.41
N ALA A 607 30.77 78.75 77.07
CA ALA A 607 31.31 80.03 76.62
C ALA A 607 31.77 80.81 77.87
N ALA A 608 33.08 80.88 78.06
CA ALA A 608 33.79 81.73 79.00
C ALA A 608 34.75 82.65 78.20
N GLU A 609 34.96 83.87 78.70
CA GLU A 609 35.64 85.02 78.06
C GLU A 609 37.14 84.83 77.72
N PRO A 610 37.69 85.61 76.75
CA PRO A 610 39.13 85.65 76.42
C PRO A 610 39.91 86.75 77.17
N GLY A 611 41.14 86.44 77.61
CA GLY A 611 42.06 87.35 78.30
C GLY A 611 42.90 88.26 77.39
N THR A 612 43.38 89.38 77.95
CA THR A 612 44.15 90.47 77.35
C THR A 612 45.68 90.21 77.22
N PRO A 613 46.39 90.91 76.29
CA PRO A 613 47.82 90.70 75.96
C PRO A 613 48.81 91.56 76.79
N PRO A 614 50.14 91.28 76.75
CA PRO A 614 51.18 92.06 77.43
C PRO A 614 51.84 93.14 76.54
N SER A 615 52.65 94.01 77.15
CA SER A 615 53.49 95.08 76.56
C SER A 615 54.77 95.22 77.42
N PRO A 616 55.75 96.09 77.10
CA PRO A 616 56.50 96.46 75.88
C PRO A 616 58.04 96.35 76.22
N PRO A 617 59.04 97.23 75.91
CA PRO A 617 59.32 98.27 74.88
C PRO A 617 60.79 98.12 74.32
N PRO A 618 61.59 99.17 73.96
CA PRO A 618 61.52 100.13 72.83
C PRO A 618 62.84 100.31 72.00
N ALA A 619 62.69 101.06 70.88
CA ALA A 619 63.56 101.99 70.12
C ALA A 619 65.10 101.98 70.29
N GLY A 620 65.95 102.23 69.28
CA GLY A 620 65.86 102.78 67.91
C GLY A 620 67.28 102.64 67.29
N PRO A 621 67.89 103.63 66.62
CA PRO A 621 67.41 104.53 65.58
C PRO A 621 68.33 104.60 64.32
N PHE A 622 67.75 105.13 63.24
CA PHE A 622 68.27 105.98 62.15
C PHE A 622 69.76 105.97 61.76
N THR A 623 70.06 105.43 60.58
CA THR A 623 70.07 106.19 59.30
C THR A 623 69.30 105.42 58.26
#